data_AF-A0AAN8EWK3-F1
#
_entry.id   AF-A0AAN8EWK3-F1
#
_cell.length_a   1.000
_cell.length_b   1.000
_cell.length_c   1.000
_cell.angle_alpha   90.00
_cell.angle_beta   90.00
_cell.angle_gamma   90.00
#
_symmetry.space_group_name_H-M   'P 1'
#
loop_
_entity.id
_entity.type
_entity.pdbx_description
1 polymer ?
#
loop_
_entity_poly.entity_id
_entity_poly.type
_entity_poly.pdbx_seq_one_letter_code
_entity_poly.pdbx_strand_id
1 'polypeptide(L)'
;MILRLLIYLLPLLRKSLQGLADCDTRVDILDGADLVEAVGIYLTDTTKVNNAAQCAVECYRKKCDVAYFDRKSHKCRFTSDTSQSQPLSCNSVHAIETKEGIAELDRVKRFCMRCTG
;
A
#
# COMPACT_ATOMS: atom_id res chain seq x y z
N MET A 1 -3.02 35.54 -19.40
CA MET A 1 -3.84 34.38 -18.99
C MET A 1 -3.04 33.24 -18.34
N ILE A 2 -1.72 33.13 -18.60
CA ILE A 2 -0.85 32.06 -18.05
C ILE A 2 -0.65 32.15 -16.53
N LEU A 3 -0.65 33.37 -15.96
CA LEU A 3 -0.44 33.60 -14.51
C LEU A 3 -1.54 32.99 -13.63
N ARG A 4 -2.79 32.92 -14.12
CA ARG A 4 -3.91 32.31 -13.36
C ARG A 4 -3.78 30.79 -13.27
N LEU A 5 -3.29 30.13 -14.33
CA LEU A 5 -3.05 28.69 -14.35
C LEU A 5 -1.95 28.27 -13.35
N LEU A 6 -0.89 29.08 -13.20
CA LEU A 6 0.16 28.85 -12.20
C LEU A 6 -0.38 28.90 -10.76
N ILE A 7 -1.32 29.81 -10.48
CA ILE A 7 -1.97 29.92 -9.16
C ILE A 7 -2.85 28.69 -8.88
N TYR A 8 -3.50 28.11 -9.88
CA TYR A 8 -4.28 26.87 -9.72
C TYR A 8 -3.39 25.62 -9.58
N LEU A 9 -2.18 25.63 -10.15
CA LEU A 9 -1.24 24.51 -10.07
C LEU A 9 -0.52 24.45 -8.70
N LEU A 10 -0.25 25.59 -8.06
CA LEU A 10 0.39 25.66 -6.74
C LEU A 10 -0.29 24.84 -5.62
N PRO A 11 -1.63 24.91 -5.41
CA PRO A 11 -2.30 24.10 -4.39
C PRO A 11 -2.36 22.60 -4.77
N LEU A 12 -2.41 22.27 -6.05
CA LEU A 12 -2.35 20.88 -6.53
C LEU A 12 -0.96 20.27 -6.29
N LEU A 13 0.09 21.05 -6.55
CA LEU A 13 1.48 20.65 -6.27
C LEU A 13 1.72 20.46 -4.78
N ARG A 14 1.21 21.35 -3.92
CA ARG A 14 1.31 21.24 -2.46
C ARG A 14 0.60 20.00 -1.90
N LYS A 15 -0.61 19.69 -2.38
CA LYS A 15 -1.33 18.46 -1.96
C LYS A 15 -0.58 17.19 -2.35
N SER A 16 0.01 17.16 -3.55
CA SER A 16 0.82 16.04 -4.03
C SER A 16 2.08 15.84 -3.17
N LEU A 17 2.79 16.93 -2.84
CA LEU A 17 4.00 16.87 -2.03
C LEU A 17 3.72 16.51 -0.55
N GLN A 18 2.63 17.02 0.03
CA GLN A 18 2.16 16.62 1.37
C GLN A 18 1.78 15.14 1.43
N GLY A 19 1.35 14.54 0.32
CA GLY A 19 1.08 13.10 0.21
C GLY A 19 2.32 12.21 0.34
N LEU A 20 3.52 12.75 0.12
CA LEU A 20 4.79 12.01 0.19
C LEU A 20 5.57 12.25 1.50
N ALA A 21 5.48 13.45 2.07
CA ALA A 21 6.30 13.86 3.22
C ALA A 21 5.91 13.19 4.56
N ASP A 22 4.65 12.78 4.73
CA ASP A 22 4.17 12.13 5.97
C ASP A 22 4.05 10.60 5.79
N CYS A 23 5.05 9.94 5.21
CA CYS A 23 5.01 8.49 5.05
C CYS A 23 5.57 7.76 6.27
N ASP A 24 4.72 7.05 7.02
CA ASP A 24 5.19 6.29 8.18
C ASP A 24 5.88 5.00 7.75
N THR A 25 5.27 4.25 6.83
CA THR A 25 5.77 2.95 6.38
C THR A 25 5.33 2.67 4.95
N ARG A 26 6.23 2.10 4.15
CA ARG A 26 5.91 1.65 2.79
C ARG A 26 5.44 0.21 2.82
N VAL A 27 4.35 -0.09 2.14
CA VAL A 27 3.87 -1.46 1.93
C VAL A 27 3.73 -1.72 0.43
N ASP A 28 4.39 -2.78 -0.05
CA ASP A 28 4.38 -3.18 -1.44
C ASP A 28 3.37 -4.32 -1.65
N ILE A 29 2.38 -4.10 -2.52
CA ILE A 29 1.35 -5.08 -2.86
C ILE A 29 1.58 -5.65 -4.24
N LEU A 30 1.82 -6.95 -4.28
CA LEU A 30 1.85 -7.72 -5.51
C LEU A 30 0.40 -7.94 -5.97
N ASP A 31 -0.08 -7.05 -6.83
CA ASP A 31 -1.47 -6.98 -7.28
C ASP A 31 -1.67 -7.79 -8.58
N GLY A 32 -1.62 -9.10 -8.39
CA GLY A 32 -2.01 -10.08 -9.39
C GLY A 32 -0.98 -10.43 -10.46
N ALA A 33 -1.25 -11.61 -11.02
CA ALA A 33 -0.75 -12.24 -12.23
C ALA A 33 0.55 -13.08 -12.16
N ASP A 34 0.35 -14.37 -12.48
CA ASP A 34 1.19 -15.52 -12.87
C ASP A 34 2.64 -15.61 -12.40
N LEU A 35 3.41 -14.52 -12.45
CA LEU A 35 4.80 -14.47 -12.00
C LEU A 35 4.92 -14.61 -10.46
N VAL A 36 3.85 -14.28 -9.74
CA VAL A 36 3.84 -14.15 -8.27
C VAL A 36 3.13 -15.31 -7.57
N GLU A 37 2.46 -16.23 -8.28
CA GLU A 37 1.84 -17.38 -7.61
C GLU A 37 2.88 -18.21 -6.85
N ALA A 38 4.08 -18.39 -7.42
CA ALA A 38 5.21 -19.04 -6.76
C ALA A 38 5.68 -18.30 -5.49
N VAL A 39 5.61 -16.97 -5.46
CA VAL A 39 5.94 -16.17 -4.26
C VAL A 39 4.79 -16.25 -3.24
N GLY A 40 3.55 -16.27 -3.72
CA GLY A 40 2.35 -16.42 -2.91
C GLY A 40 2.22 -17.77 -2.18
N ILE A 41 3.05 -18.76 -2.52
CA ILE A 41 3.19 -20.03 -1.78
C ILE A 41 3.92 -19.82 -0.45
N TYR A 42 4.87 -18.87 -0.39
CA TYR A 42 5.60 -18.53 0.83
C TYR A 42 4.81 -17.59 1.76
N LEU A 43 3.66 -17.09 1.30
CA LEU A 43 2.75 -16.23 2.05
C LEU A 43 1.64 -17.08 2.66
N THR A 44 1.83 -17.50 3.90
CA THR A 44 1.02 -18.52 4.58
C THR A 44 -0.23 -17.96 5.25
N ASP A 45 -0.20 -16.73 5.75
CA ASP A 45 -1.37 -16.10 6.35
C ASP A 45 -2.27 -15.50 5.28
N THR A 46 -3.58 -15.63 5.48
CA THR A 46 -4.56 -15.13 4.51
C THR A 46 -5.74 -14.41 5.18
N THR A 47 -6.17 -13.30 4.57
CA THR A 47 -7.36 -12.53 4.97
C THR A 47 -8.17 -12.16 3.74
N LYS A 48 -9.51 -12.11 3.86
CA LYS A 48 -10.38 -11.63 2.78
C LYS A 48 -10.39 -10.10 2.73
N VAL A 49 -10.15 -9.53 1.56
CA VAL A 49 -10.17 -8.07 1.33
C VAL A 49 -10.72 -7.76 -0.06
N ASN A 50 -11.28 -6.57 -0.24
CA ASN A 50 -11.94 -6.21 -1.50
C ASN A 50 -10.95 -5.69 -2.56
N ASN A 51 -9.82 -5.12 -2.16
CA ASN A 51 -8.85 -4.52 -3.07
C ASN A 51 -7.43 -4.47 -2.48
N ALA A 52 -6.45 -4.12 -3.33
CA ALA A 52 -5.04 -4.02 -2.96
C ALA A 52 -4.76 -3.01 -1.82
N ALA A 53 -5.51 -1.90 -1.76
CA ALA A 53 -5.34 -0.92 -0.69
C ALA A 53 -5.75 -1.49 0.68
N GLN A 54 -6.84 -2.25 0.74
CA GLN A 54 -7.22 -2.98 1.95
C GLN A 54 -6.20 -4.06 2.33
N CYS A 55 -5.61 -4.73 1.34
CA CYS A 55 -4.50 -5.66 1.58
C CYS A 55 -3.28 -4.95 2.22
N ALA A 56 -2.94 -3.74 1.77
CA ALA A 56 -1.89 -2.93 2.38
C ALA A 56 -2.18 -2.53 3.83
N VAL A 57 -3.44 -2.19 4.15
CA VAL A 57 -3.86 -1.91 5.53
C VAL A 57 -3.71 -3.13 6.43
N GLU A 58 -4.19 -4.29 5.98
CA GLU A 58 -4.05 -5.53 6.76
C GLU A 58 -2.59 -5.94 6.94
N CYS A 59 -1.78 -5.73 5.91
CA CYS A 59 -0.35 -5.98 5.97
C CYS A 59 0.36 -5.06 6.97
N TYR A 60 0.07 -3.76 6.92
CA TYR A 60 0.60 -2.77 7.86
C TYR A 60 0.23 -3.08 9.32
N ARG A 61 -1.03 -3.47 9.57
CA ARG A 61 -1.49 -3.88 10.91
C ARG A 61 -0.74 -5.08 11.46
N LYS A 62 -0.30 -5.97 10.57
CA LYS A 62 0.50 -7.15 10.89
C LYS A 62 2.00 -6.91 10.78
N LYS A 63 2.42 -5.67 10.52
CA LYS A 63 3.81 -5.25 10.36
C LYS A 63 4.55 -6.02 9.27
N CYS A 64 3.88 -6.33 8.16
CA CYS A 64 4.56 -6.77 6.95
C CYS A 64 4.87 -5.61 6.01
N ASP A 65 5.94 -5.78 5.24
CA ASP A 65 6.38 -4.84 4.21
C ASP A 65 5.84 -5.22 2.81
N VAL A 66 5.49 -6.50 2.62
CA VAL A 66 5.05 -7.05 1.35
C VAL A 66 3.85 -7.97 1.54
N ALA A 67 2.83 -7.80 0.70
CA ALA A 67 1.71 -8.73 0.62
C ALA A 67 1.27 -8.98 -0.84
N TYR A 68 0.56 -10.08 -1.05
CA TYR A 68 0.00 -10.46 -2.35
C TYR A 68 -1.51 -10.33 -2.32
N PHE A 69 -2.08 -9.64 -3.30
CA PHE A 69 -3.52 -9.56 -3.49
C PHE A 69 -3.96 -10.39 -4.69
N ASP A 70 -4.71 -11.45 -4.42
CA ASP A 70 -5.37 -12.26 -5.44
C ASP A 70 -6.69 -11.60 -5.86
N ARG A 71 -6.69 -10.99 -7.05
CA ARG A 71 -7.87 -10.36 -7.64
C ARG A 71 -9.02 -11.35 -7.90
N LYS A 72 -8.74 -12.63 -8.14
CA LYS A 72 -9.77 -13.64 -8.45
C LYS A 72 -10.48 -14.09 -7.18
N SER A 73 -9.73 -14.38 -6.12
CA SER A 73 -10.30 -14.90 -4.87
C SER A 73 -10.57 -13.84 -3.81
N HIS A 74 -10.21 -12.58 -4.06
CA HIS A 74 -10.31 -11.47 -3.10
C HIS A 74 -9.60 -11.80 -1.77
N LYS A 75 -8.42 -12.41 -1.88
CA LYS A 75 -7.59 -12.79 -0.73
C LYS A 75 -6.30 -11.99 -0.73
N CYS A 76 -5.97 -11.45 0.43
CA CYS A 76 -4.66 -10.93 0.76
C CYS A 76 -3.84 -12.06 1.40
N ARG A 77 -2.59 -12.23 0.97
CA ARG A 77 -1.64 -13.17 1.56
C ARG A 77 -0.39 -12.42 1.99
N PHE A 78 0.20 -12.77 3.12
CA PHE A 78 1.42 -12.16 3.64
C PHE A 78 2.22 -13.19 4.46
N THR A 79 3.50 -12.91 4.73
CA THR A 79 4.31 -13.74 5.62
C THR A 79 3.80 -13.60 7.04
N SER A 80 3.76 -14.71 7.79
CA SER A 80 3.35 -14.74 9.19
C SER A 80 4.43 -14.22 10.16
N ASP A 81 5.43 -13.44 9.68
CA ASP A 81 6.63 -13.18 10.46
C ASP A 81 6.38 -12.21 11.62
N THR A 82 6.08 -12.83 12.77
CA THR A 82 6.81 -12.65 14.03
C THR A 82 7.00 -11.22 14.51
N SER A 83 5.91 -10.59 14.96
CA SER A 83 6.04 -9.89 16.22
C SER A 83 4.78 -10.10 17.04
N GLN A 84 4.94 -10.65 18.26
CA GLN A 84 3.97 -10.57 19.35
C GLN A 84 3.81 -9.11 19.81
N SER A 85 3.75 -8.17 18.87
CA SER A 85 3.68 -6.77 19.19
C SER A 85 2.21 -6.39 19.23
N GLN A 86 1.85 -5.71 20.31
CA GLN A 86 0.51 -5.19 20.53
C GLN A 86 -0.01 -4.49 19.27
N PRO A 87 -1.33 -4.55 19.00
CA PRO A 87 -1.94 -3.79 17.91
C PRO A 87 -1.41 -2.35 17.95
N LEU A 88 -0.97 -1.83 16.80
CA LEU A 88 -0.61 -0.41 16.70
C LEU A 88 -1.79 0.42 17.22
N SER A 89 -1.54 1.36 18.12
CA SER A 89 -2.56 2.27 18.69
C SER A 89 -2.98 3.34 17.68
N CYS A 90 -3.34 2.91 16.47
CA CYS A 90 -3.79 3.78 15.39
C CYS A 90 -5.31 3.85 15.40
N ASN A 91 -5.88 5.04 15.54
CA ASN A 91 -7.33 5.25 15.44
C ASN A 91 -7.80 5.10 13.98
N SER A 92 -6.96 5.54 13.03
CA SER A 92 -7.18 5.34 11.59
C SER A 92 -5.89 5.02 10.84
N VAL A 93 -6.01 4.13 9.85
CA VAL A 93 -4.93 3.78 8.92
C VAL A 93 -5.33 4.20 7.52
N HIS A 94 -4.47 4.97 6.86
CA HIS A 94 -4.67 5.39 5.47
C HIS A 94 -3.60 4.75 4.57
N ALA A 95 -4.05 4.17 3.46
CA ALA A 95 -3.18 3.67 2.40
C ALA A 95 -3.25 4.63 1.21
N ILE A 96 -2.14 5.28 0.87
CA ILE A 96 -2.04 6.19 -0.28
C ILE A 96 -1.20 5.49 -1.34
N GLU A 97 -1.81 5.17 -2.48
CA GLU A 97 -1.08 4.57 -3.59
C GLU A 97 -0.09 5.57 -4.19
N THR A 98 1.19 5.20 -4.19
CA THR A 98 2.28 6.00 -4.76
C THR A 98 2.70 5.40 -6.09
N LYS A 99 2.79 6.22 -7.14
CA LYS A 99 3.30 5.81 -8.47
C LYS A 99 4.82 5.80 -8.54
N GLU A 100 5.50 5.51 -7.44
CA GLU A 100 6.94 5.36 -7.44
C GLU A 100 7.28 4.00 -8.04
N GLY A 101 8.17 3.93 -9.03
CA GLY A 101 8.63 2.65 -9.62
C GLY A 101 8.93 2.70 -11.11
N ILE A 102 9.66 1.69 -11.58
CA ILE A 102 9.91 1.43 -13.01
C ILE A 102 8.64 0.80 -13.59
N ALA A 103 8.16 1.29 -14.74
CA ALA A 103 6.94 0.83 -15.41
C ALA A 103 6.91 -0.70 -15.68
N GLU A 104 8.05 -1.38 -15.68
CA GLU A 104 8.14 -2.84 -15.85
C GLU A 104 7.68 -3.65 -14.63
N LEU A 105 7.43 -2.99 -13.48
CA LEU A 105 6.82 -3.59 -12.29
C LEU A 105 5.33 -3.19 -12.15
N ASP A 106 4.60 -3.05 -13.26
CA ASP A 106 3.17 -2.68 -13.33
C ASP A 106 2.22 -3.52 -12.42
N ARG A 107 2.71 -4.65 -11.91
CA ARG A 107 1.98 -5.55 -11.00
C ARG A 107 2.29 -5.31 -9.51
N VAL A 108 3.22 -4.42 -9.19
CA VAL A 108 3.55 -4.03 -7.81
C VAL A 108 2.94 -2.65 -7.54
N LYS A 109 1.91 -2.61 -6.70
CA LYS A 109 1.33 -1.36 -6.20
C LYS A 109 2.00 -0.98 -4.89
N ARG A 110 2.58 0.22 -4.83
CA ARG A 110 3.20 0.73 -3.60
C ARG A 110 2.24 1.62 -2.87
N PHE A 111 2.10 1.37 -1.58
CA PHE A 111 1.28 2.15 -0.69
C PHE A 111 2.15 2.79 0.37
N CYS A 112 1.98 4.09 0.53
CA CYS A 112 2.44 4.79 1.70
C CYS A 112 1.36 4.67 2.79
N MET A 113 1.71 4.07 3.91
CA MET A 113 0.84 3.87 5.05
C MET A 113 0.99 5.02 6.03
N ARG A 114 -0.14 5.50 6.55
CA ARG A 114 -0.21 6.53 7.58
C ARG A 114 -1.08 6.09 8.73
N CYS A 115 -0.56 6.22 9.94
CA CYS A 115 -1.27 6.03 11.18
C CYS A 115 -1.66 7.39 11.75
N THR A 116 -2.95 7.62 11.97
CA THR A 116 -3.44 8.82 12.66
C THR A 116 -4.13 8.42 13.96
N GLY A 117 -3.84 9.18 15.02
CA GLY A 117 -4.37 9.03 16.38
C GLY A 117 -5.18 10.26 16.76
#